data_AF-A0A3E5DHU5-F1
#
_entry.id   AF-A0A3E5DHU5-F1
#
_cell.length_a   1.000
_cell.length_b   1.000
_cell.length_c   1.000
_cell.angle_alpha   90.00
_cell.angle_beta   90.00
_cell.angle_gamma   90.00
#
_symmetry.space_group_name_H-M   'P 1'
#
loop_
_entity.id
_entity.type
_entity.pdbx_description
1 polymer ?
#
loop_
_entity_poly.entity_id
_entity_poly.type
_entity_poly.pdbx_seq_one_letter_code
_entity_poly.pdbx_strand_id
1 'polypeptide(L)'
;RNFFFLGEPYHADIYRFCFRAGGRYFTGLRSVTTPRKELERQMDNHYRNITFKGDILKEKPMVISDHARHASIIIVPYLFLDINGEKKFICNLMRGTDESSGRDVRLETAKILRSLRRHHFLYFSGYEGNDDMDKFLGEVMKKKHTLLANGNFLQYPVNRESVSFTGTVRETGEPFFFRIYDRELFLHLLYVLRGIKREKAKI
;
A
#
# COMPACT_ATOMS: atom_id res chain seq x y z
N ARG A 1 25.49 -20.85 -7.90
CA ARG A 1 24.67 -20.57 -6.69
C ARG A 1 24.07 -19.19 -6.87
N ASN A 2 22.73 -19.06 -6.81
CA ASN A 2 22.06 -17.78 -7.06
C ASN A 2 21.84 -16.95 -5.78
N PHE A 3 22.23 -17.48 -4.61
CA PHE A 3 22.20 -16.78 -3.33
C PHE A 3 23.30 -17.28 -2.38
N PHE A 4 23.62 -16.49 -1.36
CA PHE A 4 24.59 -16.79 -0.30
C PHE A 4 24.36 -15.89 0.93
N PHE A 5 24.90 -16.30 2.08
CA PHE A 5 25.01 -15.46 3.28
C PHE A 5 26.40 -14.82 3.36
N LEU A 6 26.49 -13.61 3.90
CA LEU A 6 27.72 -12.82 3.93
C LEU A 6 27.98 -12.24 5.34
N GLY A 7 29.23 -12.36 5.79
CA GLY A 7 29.75 -11.69 6.98
C GLY A 7 29.36 -12.35 8.31
N GLU A 8 29.47 -11.55 9.37
CA GLU A 8 29.09 -11.92 10.74
C GLU A 8 27.57 -11.77 10.97
N PRO A 9 27.01 -12.50 11.96
CA PRO A 9 25.60 -12.38 12.29
C PRO A 9 25.29 -10.96 12.77
N TYR A 10 24.16 -10.43 12.31
CA TYR A 10 23.61 -9.18 12.84
C TYR A 10 23.02 -9.39 14.25
N HIS A 11 22.28 -10.50 14.42
CA HIS A 11 21.72 -10.93 15.68
C HIS A 11 21.43 -12.44 15.64
N ALA A 12 21.97 -13.20 16.59
CA ALA A 12 21.82 -14.65 16.66
C ALA A 12 22.14 -15.35 15.31
N ASP A 13 21.16 -16.00 14.70
CA ASP A 13 21.29 -16.70 13.43
C ASP A 13 20.91 -15.85 12.20
N ILE A 14 20.69 -14.54 12.37
CA ILE A 14 20.31 -13.61 11.30
C ILE A 14 21.57 -13.02 10.66
N TYR A 15 21.74 -13.28 9.36
CA TYR A 15 22.89 -12.83 8.56
C TYR A 15 22.43 -11.99 7.37
N ARG A 16 23.37 -11.24 6.79
CA ARG A 16 23.17 -10.61 5.49
C ARG A 16 23.05 -11.70 4.43
N PHE A 17 21.90 -11.74 3.78
CA PHE A 17 21.54 -12.65 2.69
C PHE A 17 21.56 -11.91 1.37
N CYS A 18 22.22 -12.50 0.37
CA CYS A 18 22.45 -11.91 -0.93
C CYS A 18 21.95 -12.85 -2.01
N PHE A 19 21.26 -12.34 -3.03
CA PHE A 19 20.82 -13.17 -4.16
C PHE A 19 20.78 -12.40 -5.48
N ARG A 20 20.77 -13.14 -6.59
CA ARG A 20 20.64 -12.61 -7.95
C ARG A 20 19.35 -13.13 -8.59
N ALA A 21 18.60 -12.23 -9.21
CA ALA A 21 17.41 -12.56 -10.01
C ALA A 21 17.28 -11.58 -11.17
N GLY A 22 17.05 -12.09 -12.39
CA GLY A 22 16.87 -11.29 -13.60
C GLY A 22 17.96 -10.24 -13.86
N GLY A 23 19.23 -10.63 -13.69
CA GLY A 23 20.38 -9.74 -13.89
C GLY A 23 20.60 -8.70 -12.80
N ARG A 24 19.76 -8.65 -11.76
CA ARG A 24 19.88 -7.73 -10.63
C ARG A 24 20.42 -8.44 -9.39
N TYR A 25 21.06 -7.66 -8.50
CA TYR A 25 21.58 -8.12 -7.23
C TYR A 25 20.76 -7.53 -6.08
N PHE A 26 20.39 -8.38 -5.12
CA PHE A 26 19.55 -8.03 -3.99
C PHE A 26 20.22 -8.44 -2.69
N THR A 27 19.92 -7.68 -1.63
CA THR A 27 20.40 -7.96 -0.27
C THR A 27 19.26 -7.81 0.73
N GLY A 28 19.25 -8.66 1.75
CA GLY A 28 18.33 -8.58 2.88
C GLY A 28 18.91 -9.24 4.12
N LEU A 29 18.14 -9.29 5.20
CA LEU A 29 18.50 -10.05 6.41
C LEU A 29 17.65 -11.32 6.46
N ARG A 30 18.29 -12.47 6.63
CA ARG A 30 17.61 -13.77 6.79
C ARG A 30 18.32 -14.63 7.81
N SER A 31 17.56 -15.49 8.47
CA SER A 31 18.14 -16.52 9.31
C SER A 31 18.83 -17.59 8.46
N VAL A 32 20.03 -18.02 8.85
CA VAL A 32 20.75 -19.13 8.21
C VAL A 32 20.07 -20.49 8.44
N THR A 33 19.18 -20.59 9.42
CA THR A 33 18.38 -21.80 9.68
C THR A 33 17.13 -21.88 8.80
N THR A 34 16.81 -20.82 8.04
CA THR A 34 15.68 -20.81 7.10
C THR A 34 15.86 -21.91 6.05
N PRO A 35 14.89 -22.82 5.89
CA PRO A 35 14.99 -23.88 4.88
C PRO A 35 15.20 -23.32 3.48
N ARG A 36 16.05 -23.98 2.69
CA ARG A 36 16.38 -23.54 1.32
C ARG A 36 15.15 -23.30 0.45
N LYS A 37 14.15 -24.18 0.49
CA LYS A 37 12.91 -24.04 -0.28
C LYS A 37 12.15 -22.76 0.08
N GLU A 38 12.19 -22.35 1.34
CA GLU A 38 11.55 -21.12 1.80
C GLU A 38 12.35 -19.88 1.34
N LEU A 39 13.69 -19.93 1.36
CA LEU A 39 14.52 -18.86 0.78
C LEU A 39 14.24 -18.69 -0.72
N GLU A 40 14.18 -19.78 -1.47
CA GLU A 40 13.85 -19.78 -2.90
C GLU A 40 12.45 -19.20 -3.15
N ARG A 41 11.44 -19.62 -2.37
CA ARG A 41 10.08 -19.05 -2.42
C ARG A 41 10.08 -17.54 -2.19
N GLN A 42 10.80 -17.06 -1.17
CA GLN A 42 10.87 -15.63 -0.85
C GLN A 42 11.61 -14.82 -1.93
N MET A 43 12.67 -15.37 -2.51
CA MET A 43 13.39 -14.74 -3.63
C MET A 43 12.48 -14.59 -4.85
N ASP A 44 11.78 -15.67 -5.22
CA ASP A 44 10.85 -15.67 -6.34
C ASP A 44 9.70 -14.70 -6.10
N ASN A 45 9.11 -14.69 -4.89
CA ASN A 45 8.03 -13.78 -4.54
C ASN A 45 8.50 -12.32 -4.61
N HIS A 46 9.66 -12.01 -4.03
CA HIS A 46 10.22 -10.67 -4.08
C HIS A 46 10.46 -10.22 -5.53
N TYR A 47 11.11 -11.05 -6.34
CA TYR A 47 11.41 -10.71 -7.72
C TYR A 47 10.15 -10.52 -8.57
N ARG A 48 9.13 -11.39 -8.38
CA ARG A 48 7.82 -11.24 -9.03
C ARG A 48 7.16 -9.92 -8.65
N ASN A 49 7.12 -9.58 -7.36
CA ASN A 49 6.48 -8.36 -6.88
C ASN A 49 7.13 -7.11 -7.49
N ILE A 50 8.47 -6.99 -7.44
CA ILE A 50 9.14 -5.77 -7.94
C ILE A 50 9.13 -5.64 -9.47
N THR A 51 8.95 -6.74 -10.20
CA THR A 51 8.89 -6.74 -11.68
C THR A 51 7.47 -6.66 -12.20
N PHE A 52 6.48 -6.92 -11.36
CA PHE A 52 5.08 -6.85 -11.72
C PHE A 52 4.68 -5.45 -12.18
N LYS A 53 3.91 -5.41 -13.26
CA LYS A 53 3.27 -4.22 -13.81
C LYS A 53 1.82 -4.56 -14.10
N GLY A 54 0.93 -4.15 -13.20
CA GLY A 54 -0.51 -4.36 -13.38
C GLY A 54 -1.08 -3.44 -14.46
N ASP A 55 -1.96 -4.01 -15.28
CA ASP A 55 -2.72 -3.25 -16.27
C ASP A 55 -3.79 -2.41 -15.56
N ILE A 56 -3.80 -1.11 -15.85
CA ILE A 56 -4.80 -0.20 -15.30
C ILE A 56 -6.05 -0.25 -16.17
N LEU A 57 -7.18 -0.57 -15.54
CA LEU A 57 -8.49 -0.61 -16.17
C LEU A 57 -9.33 0.59 -15.72
N LYS A 58 -10.06 1.17 -16.67
CA LYS A 58 -11.10 2.17 -16.40
C LYS A 58 -12.44 1.54 -16.71
N GLU A 59 -13.32 1.48 -15.73
CA GLU A 59 -14.67 0.96 -15.95
C GLU A 59 -15.60 2.00 -16.56
N LYS A 60 -16.77 1.54 -16.98
CA LYS A 60 -17.77 2.41 -17.61
C LYS A 60 -18.17 3.51 -16.62
N PRO A 61 -18.27 4.77 -17.08
CA PRO A 61 -18.78 5.86 -16.25
C PRO A 61 -20.18 5.56 -15.73
N MET A 62 -20.40 5.78 -14.44
CA MET A 62 -21.70 5.72 -13.79
C MET A 62 -22.13 7.13 -13.41
N VAL A 63 -23.38 7.48 -13.68
CA VAL A 63 -23.97 8.75 -13.28
C VAL A 63 -24.70 8.55 -11.97
N ILE A 64 -24.31 9.31 -10.94
CA ILE A 64 -25.10 9.45 -9.72
C ILE A 64 -25.78 10.81 -9.79
N SER A 65 -27.10 10.79 -9.93
CA SER A 65 -27.94 12.00 -9.93
C SER A 65 -28.51 12.22 -8.53
N ASP A 66 -28.20 13.37 -7.93
CA ASP A 66 -28.92 13.85 -6.75
C ASP A 66 -30.08 14.75 -7.20
N HIS A 67 -31.30 14.24 -7.11
CA HIS A 67 -32.52 14.95 -7.50
C HIS A 67 -32.76 16.22 -6.67
N ALA A 68 -32.18 16.34 -5.47
CA ALA A 68 -32.36 17.51 -4.62
C ALA A 68 -31.42 18.68 -4.99
N ARG A 69 -30.29 18.40 -5.67
CA ARG A 69 -29.24 19.40 -5.93
C ARG A 69 -29.08 19.78 -7.40
N HIS A 70 -29.90 19.23 -8.31
CA HIS A 70 -29.75 19.38 -9.77
C HIS A 70 -28.30 19.14 -10.25
N ALA A 71 -27.56 18.28 -9.55
CA ALA A 71 -26.16 17.98 -9.83
C ALA A 71 -26.03 16.51 -10.21
N SER A 72 -25.33 16.26 -11.31
CA SER A 72 -24.94 14.91 -11.71
C SER A 72 -23.44 14.74 -11.48
N ILE A 73 -23.07 13.72 -10.73
CA ILE A 73 -21.67 13.33 -10.54
C ILE A 73 -21.42 12.12 -11.41
N ILE A 74 -20.48 12.25 -12.34
CA ILE A 74 -20.00 11.13 -13.13
C ILE A 74 -18.85 10.48 -12.36
N ILE A 75 -18.99 9.19 -12.06
CA ILE A 75 -17.97 8.39 -11.39
C ILE A 75 -17.39 7.39 -12.38
N VAL A 76 -16.06 7.37 -12.47
CA VAL A 76 -15.32 6.39 -13.28
C VAL A 76 -14.41 5.58 -12.36
N PRO A 77 -14.71 4.30 -12.09
CA PRO A 77 -13.85 3.45 -11.28
C PRO A 77 -12.54 3.11 -12.00
N TYR A 78 -11.43 3.22 -11.29
CA TYR A 78 -10.12 2.75 -11.71
C TYR A 78 -9.78 1.47 -10.96
N LEU A 79 -9.34 0.45 -11.71
CA LEU A 79 -8.91 -0.83 -11.18
C LEU A 79 -7.56 -1.21 -11.78
N PHE A 80 -6.91 -2.22 -11.22
CA PHE A 80 -5.85 -2.95 -11.90
C PHE A 80 -6.11 -4.45 -11.92
N LEU A 81 -5.52 -5.15 -12.88
CA LEU A 81 -5.43 -6.61 -12.86
C LEU A 81 -4.20 -7.02 -12.07
N ASP A 82 -4.36 -7.86 -11.06
CA ASP A 82 -3.25 -8.41 -10.29
C ASP A 82 -2.51 -9.55 -11.03
N ILE A 83 -1.53 -10.16 -10.36
CA ILE A 83 -0.75 -11.28 -10.92
C ILE A 83 -1.60 -12.51 -11.27
N ASN A 84 -2.78 -12.65 -10.68
CA ASN A 84 -3.72 -13.74 -10.91
C ASN A 84 -4.81 -13.36 -11.93
N GLY A 85 -4.77 -12.14 -12.47
CA GLY A 85 -5.80 -11.60 -13.35
C GLY A 85 -7.06 -11.13 -12.62
N GLU A 86 -7.01 -10.99 -11.29
CA GLU A 86 -8.14 -10.49 -10.51
C GLU A 86 -8.19 -8.97 -10.55
N LYS A 87 -9.39 -8.41 -10.71
CA LYS A 87 -9.61 -6.97 -10.64
C LYS A 87 -9.50 -6.48 -9.19
N LYS A 88 -8.67 -5.46 -8.97
CA LYS A 88 -8.49 -4.78 -7.69
C LYS A 88 -8.84 -3.31 -7.83
N PHE A 89 -9.79 -2.83 -7.01
CA PHE A 89 -10.22 -1.43 -7.04
C PHE A 89 -9.14 -0.49 -6.50
N ILE A 90 -8.90 0.63 -7.20
CA ILE A 90 -7.94 1.67 -6.82
C ILE A 90 -8.67 2.87 -6.21
N CYS A 91 -9.40 3.59 -7.05
CA CYS A 91 -10.10 4.81 -6.69
C CYS A 91 -11.19 5.14 -7.71
N ASN A 92 -12.06 6.08 -7.34
CA ASN A 92 -13.08 6.64 -8.21
C ASN A 92 -12.62 8.01 -8.72
N LEU A 93 -12.59 8.19 -10.03
CA LEU A 93 -12.47 9.51 -10.63
C LEU A 93 -13.86 10.14 -10.66
N MET A 94 -14.05 11.21 -9.88
CA MET A 94 -15.27 12.00 -9.87
C MET A 94 -15.16 13.16 -10.87
N ARG A 95 -16.21 13.39 -11.66
CA ARG A 95 -16.34 14.56 -12.52
C ARG A 95 -17.67 15.23 -12.22
N GLY A 96 -17.62 16.42 -11.62
CA GLY A 96 -18.78 17.30 -11.50
C GLY A 96 -19.10 18.00 -12.82
N THR A 97 -20.24 18.65 -12.89
CA THR A 97 -20.69 19.47 -14.03
C THR A 97 -19.88 20.76 -14.23
N ASP A 98 -19.03 21.14 -13.26
CA ASP A 98 -18.21 22.35 -13.32
C ASP A 98 -16.76 22.02 -13.73
N GLU A 99 -16.29 22.54 -14.87
CA GLU A 99 -15.01 22.17 -15.51
C GLU A 99 -13.77 22.49 -14.66
N SER A 100 -13.89 23.47 -13.75
CA SER A 100 -12.84 23.88 -12.81
C SER A 100 -12.48 22.77 -11.80
N SER A 101 -13.44 21.93 -11.42
CA SER A 101 -13.27 20.83 -10.45
C SER A 101 -12.50 19.63 -11.01
N GLY A 102 -12.50 19.43 -12.33
CA GLY A 102 -11.98 18.21 -12.95
C GLY A 102 -10.45 18.11 -13.05
N ARG A 103 -9.74 19.25 -12.97
CA ARG A 103 -8.27 19.29 -13.09
C ARG A 103 -7.59 18.74 -11.84
N ASP A 104 -8.16 19.04 -10.67
CA ASP A 104 -7.68 18.58 -9.37
C ASP A 104 -7.89 17.06 -9.19
N VAL A 105 -9.07 16.54 -9.53
CA VAL A 105 -9.35 15.10 -9.41
C VAL A 105 -8.46 14.25 -10.33
N ARG A 106 -8.13 14.75 -11.54
CA ARG A 106 -7.18 14.06 -12.43
C ARG A 106 -5.77 14.05 -11.86
N LEU A 107 -5.34 15.15 -11.23
CA LEU A 107 -4.05 15.24 -10.55
C LEU A 107 -3.98 14.25 -9.39
N GLU A 108 -5.01 14.21 -8.53
CA GLU A 108 -5.11 13.25 -7.42
C GLU A 108 -5.10 11.80 -7.91
N THR A 109 -5.82 11.49 -8.98
CA THR A 109 -5.79 10.16 -9.61
C THR A 109 -4.39 9.82 -10.11
N ALA A 110 -3.71 10.77 -10.75
CA ALA A 110 -2.34 10.57 -11.23
C ALA A 110 -1.36 10.31 -10.07
N LYS A 111 -1.52 11.02 -8.94
CA LYS A 111 -0.73 10.80 -7.71
C LYS A 111 -0.94 9.39 -7.16
N ILE A 112 -2.18 8.95 -7.03
CA ILE A 112 -2.51 7.58 -6.59
C ILE A 112 -1.89 6.53 -7.52
N LEU A 113 -2.03 6.69 -8.84
CA LEU A 113 -1.46 5.76 -9.82
C LEU A 113 0.08 5.78 -9.84
N ARG A 114 0.70 6.90 -9.46
CA ARG A 114 2.16 7.01 -9.32
C ARG A 114 2.64 6.30 -8.06
N SER A 115 1.95 6.51 -6.94
CA SER A 115 2.19 5.80 -5.68
C SER A 115 2.05 4.28 -5.87
N LEU A 116 0.96 3.83 -6.47
CA LEU A 116 0.71 2.41 -6.76
C LEU A 116 1.85 1.77 -7.55
N ARG A 117 2.33 2.44 -8.61
CA ARG A 117 3.47 1.94 -9.42
C ARG A 117 4.78 1.97 -8.66
N ARG A 118 5.03 3.01 -7.85
CA ARG A 118 6.23 3.13 -7.01
C ARG A 118 6.32 2.00 -6.00
N HIS A 119 5.19 1.60 -5.45
CA HIS A 119 5.07 0.54 -4.46
C HIS A 119 4.65 -0.80 -5.07
N HIS A 120 4.96 -1.00 -6.37
CA HIS A 120 4.85 -2.28 -7.06
C HIS A 120 3.47 -2.94 -6.95
N PHE A 121 2.41 -2.13 -6.95
CA PHE A 121 1.02 -2.58 -6.81
C PHE A 121 0.70 -3.29 -5.48
N LEU A 122 1.60 -3.27 -4.50
CA LEU A 122 1.37 -3.84 -3.17
C LEU A 122 0.46 -2.96 -2.33
N TYR A 123 0.62 -1.64 -2.47
CA TYR A 123 -0.23 -0.63 -1.85
C TYR A 123 -0.11 0.71 -2.58
N PHE A 124 -0.92 1.69 -2.19
CA PHE A 124 -0.67 3.10 -2.49
C PHE A 124 -0.98 3.97 -1.26
N SER A 125 -0.37 5.15 -1.19
CA SER A 125 -0.71 6.21 -0.23
C SER A 125 -1.59 7.27 -0.86
N GLY A 126 -2.55 7.78 -0.08
CA GLY A 126 -3.38 8.92 -0.46
C GLY A 126 -2.69 10.28 -0.25
N TYR A 127 -1.49 10.31 0.35
CA TYR A 127 -0.81 11.55 0.74
C TYR A 127 0.66 11.55 0.30
N GLU A 128 1.06 12.56 -0.48
CA GLU A 128 2.44 12.63 -1.04
C GLU A 128 3.53 12.84 0.02
N GLY A 129 3.22 13.49 1.15
CA GLY A 129 4.21 13.78 2.20
C GLY A 129 4.82 12.53 2.83
N ASN A 130 4.06 11.43 2.87
CA ASN A 130 4.46 10.14 3.43
C ASN A 130 3.92 8.99 2.55
N ASP A 131 4.42 8.94 1.31
CA ASP A 131 4.03 7.88 0.35
C ASP A 131 4.53 6.49 0.77
N ASP A 132 5.66 6.44 1.48
CA ASP A 132 6.29 5.21 1.96
C ASP A 132 5.77 4.82 3.36
N MET A 133 5.08 3.68 3.43
CA MET A 133 4.46 3.18 4.66
C MET A 133 5.49 2.81 5.74
N ASP A 134 6.61 2.18 5.37
CA ASP A 134 7.63 1.75 6.33
C ASP A 134 8.32 2.97 6.94
N LYS A 135 8.63 3.97 6.11
CA LYS A 135 9.14 5.26 6.57
C LYS A 135 8.15 5.95 7.51
N PHE A 136 6.87 5.99 7.14
CA PHE A 136 5.82 6.57 7.97
C PHE A 136 5.74 5.89 9.35
N LEU A 137 5.62 4.55 9.38
CA LEU A 137 5.53 3.79 10.62
C LEU A 137 6.80 3.90 11.46
N GLY A 138 7.97 3.92 10.80
CA GLY A 138 9.26 4.14 11.45
C GLY A 138 9.33 5.50 12.16
N GLU A 139 8.86 6.56 11.51
CA GLU A 139 8.80 7.90 12.12
C GLU A 139 7.80 7.96 13.28
N VAL A 140 6.61 7.36 13.14
CA VAL A 140 5.62 7.26 14.22
C VAL A 140 6.21 6.55 15.44
N MET A 141 6.89 5.43 15.21
CA MET A 141 7.52 4.65 16.28
C MET A 141 8.68 5.41 16.94
N LYS A 142 9.57 6.01 16.13
CA LYS A 142 10.73 6.78 16.61
C LYS A 142 10.30 7.98 17.46
N LYS A 143 9.25 8.69 17.05
CA LYS A 143 8.71 9.85 17.77
C LYS A 143 7.71 9.47 18.87
N LYS A 144 7.40 8.17 19.03
CA LYS A 144 6.41 7.64 19.97
C LYS A 144 5.03 8.29 19.81
N HIS A 145 4.67 8.61 18.58
CA HIS A 145 3.37 9.20 18.24
C HIS A 145 2.23 8.19 18.39
N THR A 146 1.02 8.72 18.58
CA THR A 146 -0.22 7.96 18.72
C THR A 146 -1.03 8.05 17.44
N LEU A 147 -1.45 6.91 16.92
CA LEU A 147 -2.39 6.88 15.80
C LEU A 147 -3.83 7.00 16.34
N LEU A 148 -4.65 7.80 15.66
CA LEU A 148 -6.08 7.96 15.91
C LEU A 148 -6.89 7.42 14.75
N ALA A 149 -7.85 6.55 15.04
CA ALA A 149 -8.78 6.08 14.03
C ALA A 149 -9.97 7.03 13.91
N ASN A 150 -10.21 7.52 12.71
CA ASN A 150 -11.47 8.16 12.32
C ASN A 150 -12.51 7.06 12.02
N GLY A 151 -12.83 6.23 13.03
CA GLY A 151 -13.61 5.00 12.91
C GLY A 151 -12.77 3.74 13.14
N ASN A 152 -12.73 2.83 12.17
CA ASN A 152 -11.83 1.67 12.20
C ASN A 152 -10.52 2.00 11.48
N PHE A 153 -9.37 1.68 12.10
CA PHE A 153 -8.06 1.79 11.45
C PHE A 153 -7.99 0.97 10.16
N LEU A 154 -8.65 -0.19 10.15
CA LEU A 154 -8.64 -1.14 9.05
C LEU A 154 -10.07 -1.29 8.53
N GLN A 155 -10.28 -0.87 7.29
CA GLN A 155 -11.57 -0.97 6.61
C GLN A 155 -11.44 -1.92 5.43
N TYR A 156 -12.43 -2.79 5.28
CA TYR A 156 -12.45 -3.81 4.24
C TYR A 156 -13.62 -3.53 3.29
N PRO A 157 -13.38 -3.48 1.97
CA PRO A 157 -14.45 -3.54 1.00
C PRO A 157 -15.13 -4.93 1.06
N VAL A 158 -16.35 -5.02 0.54
CA VAL A 158 -17.23 -6.21 0.69
C VAL A 158 -16.56 -7.48 0.16
N ASN A 159 -15.90 -7.37 -0.98
CA ASN A 159 -15.15 -8.43 -1.66
C ASN A 159 -13.75 -8.69 -1.06
N ARG A 160 -13.30 -7.89 -0.09
CA ARG A 160 -12.01 -8.02 0.61
C ARG A 160 -10.79 -8.14 -0.31
N GLU A 161 -10.82 -7.50 -1.49
CA GLU A 161 -9.64 -7.45 -2.38
C GLU A 161 -8.52 -6.55 -1.86
N SER A 162 -8.81 -5.70 -0.87
CA SER A 162 -7.86 -4.77 -0.29
C SER A 162 -8.19 -4.43 1.16
N VAL A 163 -7.28 -3.74 1.83
CA VAL A 163 -7.49 -3.18 3.18
C VAL A 163 -7.12 -1.70 3.14
N SER A 164 -8.03 -0.85 3.58
CA SER A 164 -7.73 0.57 3.81
C SER A 164 -7.25 0.78 5.25
N PHE A 165 -6.00 1.23 5.38
CA PHE A 165 -5.39 1.66 6.64
C PHE A 165 -5.42 3.18 6.72
N THR A 166 -6.22 3.74 7.63
CA THR A 166 -6.46 5.19 7.67
C THR A 166 -6.64 5.71 9.08
N GLY A 167 -6.28 6.98 9.28
CA GLY A 167 -6.44 7.69 10.53
C GLY A 167 -5.72 9.02 10.50
N THR A 168 -5.46 9.56 11.68
CA THR A 168 -4.64 10.76 11.89
C THR A 168 -3.56 10.46 12.92
N VAL A 169 -2.43 11.16 12.82
CA VAL A 169 -1.41 11.17 13.86
C VAL A 169 -1.86 12.20 14.90
N ARG A 170 -2.07 11.77 16.16
CA ARG A 170 -2.62 12.65 17.21
C ARG A 170 -1.81 13.92 17.39
N GLU A 171 -0.50 13.78 17.47
CA GLU A 171 0.42 14.84 17.88
C GLU A 171 0.60 15.91 16.81
N THR A 172 0.48 15.55 15.53
CA THR A 172 0.65 16.49 14.40
C THR A 172 -0.67 16.86 13.74
N GLY A 173 -1.75 16.11 13.98
CA GLY A 173 -3.01 16.22 13.26
C GLY A 173 -2.94 15.73 11.81
N GLU A 174 -1.79 15.21 11.36
CA GLU A 174 -1.61 14.80 9.97
C GLU A 174 -2.42 13.55 9.65
N PRO A 175 -3.29 13.59 8.61
CA PRO A 175 -4.00 12.41 8.17
C PRO A 175 -3.07 11.46 7.42
N PHE A 176 -3.39 10.17 7.46
CA PHE A 176 -2.76 9.15 6.65
C PHE A 176 -3.80 8.22 6.04
N PHE A 177 -3.49 7.70 4.86
CA PHE A 177 -4.33 6.76 4.14
C PHE A 177 -3.43 5.86 3.29
N PHE A 178 -3.54 4.56 3.49
CA PHE A 178 -2.93 3.55 2.65
C PHE A 178 -3.99 2.53 2.23
N ARG A 179 -4.00 2.14 0.95
CA ARG A 179 -4.77 0.97 0.49
C ARG A 179 -3.81 -0.15 0.15
N ILE A 180 -3.92 -1.26 0.87
CA ILE A 180 -3.03 -2.42 0.78
C ILE A 180 -3.74 -3.55 0.03
N TYR A 181 -3.06 -4.15 -0.94
CA TYR A 181 -3.54 -5.29 -1.72
C TYR A 181 -2.81 -6.59 -1.36
N ASP A 182 -1.57 -6.49 -0.87
CA ASP A 182 -0.76 -7.66 -0.55
C ASP A 182 -0.98 -8.17 0.88
N ARG A 183 -1.13 -9.49 1.00
CA ARG A 183 -1.39 -10.16 2.27
C ARG A 183 -0.17 -10.21 3.17
N GLU A 184 1.03 -10.48 2.63
CA GLU A 184 2.25 -10.56 3.44
C GLU A 184 2.58 -9.18 4.03
N LEU A 185 2.43 -8.11 3.23
CA LEU A 185 2.55 -6.73 3.68
C LEU A 185 1.51 -6.36 4.74
N PHE A 186 0.26 -6.78 4.58
CA PHE A 186 -0.77 -6.54 5.59
C PHE A 186 -0.43 -7.23 6.94
N LEU A 187 0.07 -8.47 6.90
CA LEU A 187 0.52 -9.16 8.11
C LEU A 187 1.72 -8.45 8.76
N HIS A 188 2.64 -7.93 7.93
CA HIS A 188 3.75 -7.11 8.41
C HIS A 188 3.25 -5.84 9.11
N LEU A 189 2.29 -5.12 8.51
CA LEU A 189 1.67 -3.96 9.13
C LEU A 189 1.09 -4.32 10.51
N LEU A 190 0.32 -5.41 10.63
CA LEU A 190 -0.25 -5.83 11.91
C LEU A 190 0.82 -6.10 12.98
N TYR A 191 1.95 -6.68 12.58
CA TYR A 191 3.09 -6.88 13.47
C TYR A 191 3.68 -5.54 13.95
N VAL A 192 3.96 -4.61 13.04
CA VAL A 192 4.51 -3.28 13.37
C VAL A 192 3.57 -2.49 14.27
N LEU A 193 2.26 -2.56 14.01
CA LEU A 193 1.24 -1.88 14.82
C LEU A 193 1.19 -2.36 16.27
N ARG A 194 1.73 -3.55 16.61
CA ARG A 194 1.84 -3.99 18.01
C ARG A 194 2.76 -3.08 18.84
N GLY A 195 3.75 -2.46 18.20
CA GLY A 195 4.67 -1.52 18.83
C GLY A 195 4.20 -0.06 18.81
N ILE A 196 3.03 0.22 18.24
CA ILE A 196 2.53 1.60 18.05
C ILE A 196 1.29 1.83 18.92
N LYS A 197 1.29 2.96 19.64
CA LYS A 197 0.15 3.40 20.44
C LYS A 197 -1.00 3.81 19.54
N ARG A 198 -2.20 3.32 19.84
CA ARG A 198 -3.41 3.50 19.03
C ARG A 198 -4.59 3.85 19.91
N GLU A 199 -5.38 4.83 19.50
CA GLU A 199 -6.60 5.24 20.20
C GLU A 199 -7.75 5.45 19.19
N LYS A 200 -8.99 5.28 19.64
CA LYS A 200 -10.16 5.66 18.83
C LYS A 200 -10.40 7.16 18.99
N ALA A 201 -10.68 7.87 17.89
CA ALA A 201 -11.16 9.24 18.00
C ALA A 201 -12.44 9.25 18.85
N LYS A 202 -12.54 10.18 19.81
CA LYS A 202 -13.81 10.45 20.49
C LYS A 202 -14.72 11.11 19.44
N ILE A 203 -15.77 10.40 19.06
CA ILE A 203 -16.85 10.92 18.22
C ILE A 203 -17.72 11.83 19.08
#